data_AF-A0A1V2DPE4-F1
#
_entry.id   AF-A0A1V2DPE4-F1
#
_cell.length_a   1.000
_cell.length_b   1.000
_cell.length_c   1.000
_cell.angle_alpha   90.00
_cell.angle_beta   90.00
_cell.angle_gamma   90.00
#
_symmetry.space_group_name_H-M   'P 1'
#
loop_
_entity.id
_entity.type
_entity.pdbx_description
1 polymer ?
#
loop_
_entity_poly.entity_id
_entity_poly.type
_entity_poly.pdbx_seq_one_letter_code
_entity_poly.pdbx_strand_id
1 'polypeptide(L)'
;MDCLTNPELQSTPTHTVGQHTYWRRIDGVAEKVVKLIDEKESWVIEGHPDFMDVLDELISLVRQHPCVTEYMRENPEDTLKLMAYLHGSTAMMLLHVNAELRPQFISSFLDLVSNLVATSPGGEVKVSAQLALERFLAFERAGLIARIFSHERVEGVLDAIERASASAKARRT
;
A
#
# COMPACT_ATOMS: atom_id res chain seq x y z
N MET A 1 -10.50 31.70 43.12
CA MET A 1 -10.92 30.29 43.23
C MET A 1 -10.77 29.71 41.85
N ASP A 2 -9.58 29.17 41.59
CA ASP A 2 -9.27 28.39 40.39
C ASP A 2 -10.06 27.09 40.41
N CYS A 3 -10.67 26.75 39.28
CA CYS A 3 -11.07 25.38 38.96
C CYS A 3 -10.82 25.19 37.47
N LEU A 4 -9.58 24.82 37.16
CA LEU A 4 -9.20 24.11 35.96
C LEU A 4 -9.98 22.79 35.91
N THR A 5 -10.82 22.60 34.90
CA THR A 5 -11.28 21.27 34.49
C THR A 5 -10.77 20.96 33.10
N ASN A 6 -9.82 20.01 33.10
CA ASN A 6 -9.16 19.34 32.01
C ASN A 6 -10.09 19.01 30.82
N PRO A 7 -9.70 19.27 29.57
CA PRO A 7 -10.31 18.59 28.43
C PRO A 7 -9.69 17.19 28.35
N GLU A 8 -10.35 16.21 28.95
CA GLU A 8 -9.98 14.81 28.78
C GLU A 8 -10.11 14.43 27.31
N LEU A 9 -8.96 14.04 26.75
CA LEU A 9 -8.74 13.22 25.56
C LEU A 9 -10.00 12.50 25.08
N GLN A 10 -10.62 13.06 24.03
CA GLN A 10 -11.46 12.26 23.14
C GLN A 10 -10.54 11.30 22.39
N SER A 11 -10.44 10.08 22.90
CA SER A 11 -9.86 8.96 22.17
C SER A 11 -10.68 8.75 20.90
N THR A 12 -10.09 9.09 19.75
CA THR A 12 -10.62 8.73 18.44
C THR A 12 -10.77 7.21 18.35
N PRO A 13 -11.93 6.69 17.90
CA PRO A 13 -12.10 5.26 17.71
C PRO A 13 -11.19 4.83 16.55
N THR A 14 -10.15 4.07 16.88
CA THR A 14 -9.14 3.59 15.93
C THR A 14 -9.72 2.42 15.15
N HIS A 15 -10.38 2.71 14.03
CA HIS A 15 -10.86 1.71 13.05
C HIS A 15 -9.75 1.15 12.13
N THR A 16 -8.48 1.25 12.55
CA THR A 16 -7.28 0.69 11.90
C THR A 16 -7.24 -0.86 11.85
N VAL A 17 -8.31 -1.53 12.27
CA VAL A 17 -8.34 -2.98 12.53
C VAL A 17 -8.56 -3.80 11.25
N GLY A 18 -9.06 -3.22 10.15
CA GLY A 18 -9.34 -3.94 8.89
C GLY A 18 -8.12 -4.13 7.98
N GLN A 19 -7.60 -3.03 7.41
CA GLN A 19 -6.53 -3.07 6.40
C GLN A 19 -5.19 -3.61 6.90
N HIS A 20 -4.72 -3.23 8.09
CA HIS A 20 -3.45 -3.74 8.61
C HIS A 20 -3.54 -5.24 8.96
N THR A 21 -4.70 -5.71 9.40
CA THR A 21 -4.94 -7.14 9.60
C THR A 21 -4.94 -7.89 8.28
N TYR A 22 -5.48 -7.31 7.21
CA TYR A 22 -5.37 -7.86 5.85
C TYR A 22 -3.90 -8.01 5.45
N TRP A 23 -3.13 -6.93 5.49
CA TRP A 23 -1.72 -6.96 5.07
C TRP A 23 -0.86 -7.88 5.93
N ARG A 24 -1.12 -7.96 7.24
CA ARG A 24 -0.45 -8.93 8.13
C ARG A 24 -0.66 -10.38 7.67
N ARG A 25 -1.85 -10.72 7.16
CA ARG A 25 -2.16 -12.07 6.66
C ARG A 25 -1.47 -12.36 5.33
N ILE A 26 -1.31 -11.35 4.47
CA ILE A 26 -0.64 -11.48 3.17
C ILE A 26 0.87 -11.60 3.36
N ASP A 27 1.48 -10.61 4.00
CA ASP A 27 2.93 -10.54 4.23
C ASP A 27 3.23 -9.54 5.36
N GLY A 28 3.95 -9.99 6.39
CA GLY A 28 4.37 -9.13 7.51
C GLY A 28 5.30 -7.99 7.10
N VAL A 29 6.01 -8.11 5.97
CA VAL A 29 6.78 -6.99 5.40
C VAL A 29 5.84 -5.97 4.77
N ALA A 30 4.88 -6.41 3.96
CA ALA A 30 3.86 -5.54 3.37
C ALA A 30 3.10 -4.76 4.46
N GLU A 31 2.71 -5.40 5.57
CA GLU A 31 2.08 -4.72 6.72
C GLU A 31 2.92 -3.54 7.23
N LYS A 32 4.22 -3.74 7.41
CA LYS A 32 5.12 -2.68 7.90
C LYS A 32 5.24 -1.54 6.91
N VAL A 33 5.36 -1.86 5.62
CA VAL A 33 5.48 -0.86 4.57
C VAL A 33 4.22 0.01 4.50
N VAL A 34 3.03 -0.59 4.46
CA VAL A 34 1.79 0.19 4.39
C VAL A 34 1.57 1.04 5.64
N LYS A 35 1.95 0.56 6.83
CA LYS A 35 1.89 1.39 8.05
C LYS A 35 2.76 2.64 7.94
N LEU A 36 3.99 2.50 7.44
CA LEU A 36 4.88 3.64 7.26
C LEU A 36 4.35 4.64 6.22
N ILE A 37 3.66 4.15 5.17
CA ILE A 37 3.00 5.00 4.20
C ILE A 37 1.84 5.73 4.88
N ASP A 38 0.92 5.01 5.51
CA ASP A 38 -0.29 5.57 6.14
C ASP A 38 0.03 6.60 7.23
N GLU A 39 1.09 6.38 8.03
CA GLU A 39 1.58 7.34 9.04
C GLU A 39 1.93 8.72 8.47
N LYS A 40 2.22 8.81 7.16
CA LYS A 40 2.54 10.06 6.47
C LYS A 40 1.34 10.70 5.79
N GLU A 41 0.18 10.06 5.80
CA GLU A 41 -0.98 10.44 5.01
C GLU A 41 -2.09 11.04 5.87
N SER A 42 -1.81 12.20 6.49
CA SER A 42 -2.79 12.89 7.33
C SER A 42 -3.95 13.55 6.57
N TRP A 43 -3.95 13.46 5.23
CA TRP A 43 -4.90 14.14 4.33
C TRP A 43 -6.04 13.23 3.85
N VAL A 44 -6.06 11.97 4.24
CA VAL A 44 -7.07 11.00 3.78
C VAL A 44 -8.40 11.19 4.50
N ILE A 45 -9.48 10.70 3.91
CA ILE A 45 -10.85 10.91 4.40
C ILE A 45 -11.39 9.74 5.25
N GLU A 46 -10.60 8.68 5.45
CA GLU A 46 -10.96 7.44 6.18
C GLU A 46 -11.19 7.60 7.70
N GLY A 47 -11.37 8.83 8.18
CA GLY A 47 -11.79 9.13 9.54
C GLY A 47 -13.29 9.35 9.72
N HIS A 48 -14.06 9.49 8.62
CA HIS A 48 -15.49 9.77 8.69
C HIS A 48 -16.32 8.47 8.70
N PRO A 49 -17.22 8.24 9.67
CA PRO A 49 -17.94 6.97 9.82
C PRO A 49 -18.78 6.63 8.58
N ASP A 50 -19.57 7.59 8.07
CA ASP A 50 -20.40 7.37 6.87
C ASP A 50 -19.58 6.99 5.63
N PHE A 51 -18.35 7.50 5.52
CA PHE A 51 -17.46 7.16 4.42
C PHE A 51 -16.94 5.72 4.56
N MET A 52 -16.60 5.32 5.79
CA MET A 52 -16.11 3.97 6.07
C MET A 52 -17.19 2.91 5.79
N ASP A 53 -18.45 3.17 6.13
CA ASP A 53 -19.55 2.26 5.83
C ASP A 53 -19.70 2.04 4.32
N VAL A 54 -19.64 3.11 3.52
CA VAL A 54 -19.70 3.04 2.05
C VAL A 54 -18.46 2.37 1.46
N LEU A 55 -17.29 2.62 2.05
CA LEU A 55 -16.04 2.00 1.61
C LEU A 55 -16.03 0.48 1.87
N ASP A 56 -16.53 0.04 3.02
CA ASP A 56 -16.68 -1.37 3.36
C ASP A 56 -17.68 -2.07 2.42
N GLU A 57 -18.79 -1.41 2.08
CA GLU A 57 -19.73 -1.88 1.06
C GLU A 57 -19.03 -2.00 -0.30
N LEU A 58 -18.28 -0.98 -0.73
CA LEU A 58 -17.53 -1.00 -1.98
C LEU A 58 -16.51 -2.15 -2.01
N ILE A 59 -15.73 -2.36 -0.94
CA ILE A 59 -14.76 -3.46 -0.84
C ILE A 59 -15.46 -4.81 -0.95
N SER A 60 -16.62 -4.96 -0.30
CA SER A 60 -17.44 -6.16 -0.40
C SER A 60 -17.92 -6.39 -1.84
N LEU A 61 -18.41 -5.36 -2.52
CA LEU A 61 -18.85 -5.42 -3.91
C LEU A 61 -17.70 -5.76 -4.87
N VAL A 62 -16.53 -5.15 -4.70
CA VAL A 62 -15.33 -5.45 -5.51
C VAL A 62 -14.94 -6.93 -5.39
N ARG A 63 -15.04 -7.51 -4.20
CA ARG A 63 -14.74 -8.94 -3.97
C ARG A 63 -15.76 -9.87 -4.61
N GLN A 64 -17.03 -9.47 -4.65
CA GLN A 64 -18.13 -10.32 -5.12
C GLN A 64 -18.39 -10.19 -6.63
N HIS A 65 -18.12 -9.02 -7.21
CA HIS A 65 -18.53 -8.67 -8.56
C HIS A 65 -17.34 -8.23 -9.42
N PRO A 66 -16.85 -9.11 -10.32
CA PRO A 66 -15.74 -8.79 -11.20
C PRO A 66 -15.98 -7.59 -12.14
N CYS A 67 -17.24 -7.20 -12.39
CA CYS A 67 -17.59 -6.05 -13.23
C CYS A 67 -17.14 -4.71 -12.62
N VAL A 68 -16.92 -4.61 -11.30
CA VAL A 68 -16.41 -3.39 -10.67
C VAL A 68 -15.01 -3.04 -11.18
N THR A 69 -14.21 -4.05 -11.52
CA THR A 69 -12.90 -3.85 -12.15
C THR A 69 -13.00 -3.32 -13.58
N GLU A 70 -14.07 -3.69 -14.31
CA GLU A 70 -14.34 -3.14 -15.64
C GLU A 70 -14.72 -1.68 -15.53
N TYR A 71 -15.54 -1.33 -14.53
CA TYR A 71 -15.84 0.06 -14.21
C TYR A 71 -14.56 0.88 -13.94
N MET A 72 -13.60 0.35 -13.18
CA MET A 72 -12.31 1.03 -12.93
C MET A 72 -11.51 1.28 -14.21
N ARG A 73 -11.60 0.37 -15.19
CA ARG A 73 -10.94 0.51 -16.48
C ARG A 73 -11.63 1.54 -17.37
N GLU A 74 -12.96 1.57 -17.35
CA GLU A 74 -13.78 2.48 -18.14
C GLU A 74 -13.78 3.91 -17.55
N ASN A 75 -13.64 4.02 -16.22
CA ASN A 75 -13.69 5.27 -15.47
C ASN A 75 -12.45 5.42 -14.57
N PRO A 76 -11.25 5.51 -15.16
CA PRO A 76 -10.02 5.54 -14.39
C PRO A 76 -9.84 6.84 -13.59
N GLU A 77 -10.37 7.96 -14.08
CA GLU A 77 -10.24 9.25 -13.39
C GLU A 77 -10.93 9.24 -12.04
N ASP A 78 -12.18 8.77 -11.98
CA ASP A 78 -12.96 8.67 -10.74
C ASP A 78 -12.32 7.67 -9.78
N THR A 79 -11.82 6.56 -10.31
CA THR A 79 -11.11 5.54 -9.55
C THR A 79 -9.84 6.11 -8.91
N LEU A 80 -9.05 6.87 -9.68
CA LEU A 80 -7.81 7.46 -9.18
C LEU A 80 -8.07 8.57 -8.18
N LYS A 81 -9.13 9.36 -8.37
CA LYS A 81 -9.56 10.35 -7.37
C LYS A 81 -9.94 9.67 -6.06
N LEU A 82 -10.76 8.62 -6.10
CA LEU A 82 -11.07 7.86 -4.90
C LEU A 82 -9.80 7.34 -4.22
N MET A 83 -8.92 6.67 -4.97
CA MET A 83 -7.66 6.15 -4.43
C MET A 83 -6.74 7.22 -3.84
N ALA A 84 -6.77 8.45 -4.37
CA ALA A 84 -5.96 9.57 -3.87
C ALA A 84 -6.38 10.00 -2.45
N TYR A 85 -7.66 9.90 -2.12
CA TYR A 85 -8.20 10.28 -0.81
C TYR A 85 -8.24 9.14 0.22
N LEU A 86 -7.85 7.92 -0.17
CA LEU A 86 -7.67 6.79 0.73
C LEU A 86 -6.23 6.71 1.26
N HIS A 87 -6.04 6.04 2.39
CA HIS A 87 -4.75 5.55 2.83
C HIS A 87 -4.16 4.60 1.80
N GLY A 88 -2.83 4.62 1.71
CA GLY A 88 -2.06 3.73 0.87
C GLY A 88 -2.39 2.27 1.14
N SER A 89 -2.57 1.86 2.40
CA SER A 89 -2.98 0.50 2.76
C SER A 89 -4.30 0.08 2.10
N THR A 90 -5.32 0.93 2.12
CA THR A 90 -6.63 0.64 1.52
C THR A 90 -6.56 0.68 0.00
N ALA A 91 -5.93 1.71 -0.56
CA ALA A 91 -5.77 1.85 -2.01
C ALA A 91 -5.01 0.65 -2.61
N MET A 92 -3.91 0.23 -1.97
CA MET A 92 -3.14 -0.94 -2.40
C MET A 92 -3.93 -2.24 -2.17
N MET A 93 -4.77 -2.33 -1.13
CA MET A 93 -5.59 -3.52 -0.89
C MET A 93 -6.62 -3.68 -2.01
N LEU A 94 -7.25 -2.59 -2.45
CA LEU A 94 -8.15 -2.61 -3.60
C LEU A 94 -7.43 -3.11 -4.85
N LEU A 95 -6.21 -2.64 -5.12
CA LEU A 95 -5.41 -3.14 -6.25
C LEU A 95 -5.06 -4.63 -6.10
N HIS A 96 -4.63 -5.05 -4.92
CA HIS A 96 -4.18 -6.42 -4.65
C HIS A 96 -5.34 -7.42 -4.79
N VAL A 97 -6.51 -7.13 -4.23
CA VAL A 97 -7.71 -7.98 -4.38
C VAL A 97 -8.09 -8.15 -5.85
N ASN A 98 -8.01 -7.08 -6.65
CA ASN A 98 -8.26 -7.16 -8.09
C ASN A 98 -7.20 -7.98 -8.82
N ALA A 99 -5.94 -7.91 -8.39
CA ALA A 99 -4.82 -8.67 -8.96
C ALA A 99 -4.90 -10.17 -8.65
N GLU A 100 -5.35 -10.54 -7.45
CA GLU A 100 -5.60 -11.95 -7.06
C GLU A 100 -6.63 -12.60 -7.98
N LEU A 101 -7.68 -11.86 -8.35
CA LEU A 101 -8.70 -12.33 -9.29
C LEU A 101 -8.21 -12.28 -10.75
N ARG A 102 -7.31 -11.35 -11.08
CA ARG A 102 -6.84 -11.10 -12.45
C ARG A 102 -5.36 -10.70 -12.47
N PRO A 103 -4.44 -11.65 -12.75
CA PRO A 103 -3.00 -11.38 -12.68
C PRO A 103 -2.49 -10.24 -13.58
N GLN A 104 -3.18 -9.94 -14.68
CA GLN A 104 -2.82 -8.85 -15.62
C GLN A 104 -3.30 -7.47 -15.16
N PHE A 105 -4.08 -7.38 -14.08
CA PHE A 105 -4.71 -6.14 -13.63
C PHE A 105 -3.68 -5.07 -13.28
N ILE A 106 -2.63 -5.43 -12.53
CA ILE A 106 -1.60 -4.48 -12.10
C ILE A 106 -0.86 -3.89 -13.30
N SER A 107 -0.46 -4.71 -14.28
CA SER A 107 0.20 -4.21 -15.49
C SER A 107 -0.71 -3.25 -16.26
N SER A 108 -1.98 -3.61 -16.47
CA SER A 108 -2.92 -2.73 -17.18
C SER A 108 -3.20 -1.43 -16.41
N PHE A 109 -3.28 -1.50 -15.08
CA PHE A 109 -3.43 -0.33 -14.23
C PHE A 109 -2.23 0.60 -14.35
N LEU A 110 -1.00 0.07 -14.27
CA LEU A 110 0.22 0.87 -14.39
C LEU A 110 0.38 1.49 -15.76
N ASP A 111 0.03 0.77 -16.83
CA ASP A 111 0.03 1.32 -18.20
C ASP A 111 -0.96 2.48 -18.31
N LEU A 112 -2.17 2.28 -17.79
CA LEU A 112 -3.22 3.31 -17.79
C LEU A 112 -2.76 4.56 -17.02
N VAL A 113 -2.26 4.39 -15.80
CA VAL A 113 -1.84 5.51 -14.94
C VAL A 113 -0.64 6.24 -15.55
N SER A 114 0.33 5.51 -16.09
CA SER A 114 1.50 6.10 -16.76
C SER A 114 1.09 6.91 -17.98
N ASN A 115 0.13 6.41 -18.76
CA ASN A 115 -0.43 7.14 -19.90
C ASN A 115 -1.11 8.43 -19.44
N LEU A 116 -1.96 8.39 -18.40
CA LEU A 116 -2.61 9.58 -17.85
C LEU A 116 -1.59 10.62 -17.37
N VAL A 117 -0.53 10.20 -16.66
CA VAL A 117 0.53 11.13 -16.22
C VAL A 117 1.21 11.82 -17.42
N ALA A 118 1.43 11.08 -18.51
CA ALA A 118 2.08 11.59 -19.71
C ALA A 118 1.19 12.52 -20.55
N THR A 119 -0.11 12.20 -20.67
CA THR A 119 -1.01 12.88 -21.61
C THR A 119 -1.91 13.93 -20.96
N SER A 120 -2.19 13.85 -19.66
CA SER A 120 -3.10 14.79 -19.01
C SER A 120 -2.46 16.19 -18.88
N PRO A 121 -3.18 17.27 -19.26
CA PRO A 121 -2.65 18.63 -19.32
C PRO A 121 -2.41 19.31 -17.95
N GLY A 122 -2.30 18.54 -16.87
CA GLY A 122 -2.27 19.02 -15.48
C GLY A 122 -3.60 18.80 -14.77
N GLY A 123 -3.75 19.38 -13.58
CA GLY A 123 -4.99 19.31 -12.79
C GLY A 123 -5.11 18.04 -11.92
N GLU A 124 -6.29 17.88 -11.33
CA GLU A 124 -6.58 16.87 -10.31
C GLU A 124 -6.33 15.44 -10.79
N VAL A 125 -6.70 15.11 -12.03
CA VAL A 125 -6.50 13.77 -12.61
C VAL A 125 -5.01 13.43 -12.70
N LYS A 126 -4.18 14.37 -13.16
CA LYS A 126 -2.73 14.17 -13.25
C LYS A 126 -2.11 13.98 -11.87
N VAL A 127 -2.51 14.79 -10.89
CA VAL A 127 -2.04 14.69 -9.50
C VAL A 127 -2.44 13.34 -8.90
N SER A 128 -3.69 12.92 -9.10
CA SER A 128 -4.21 11.65 -8.59
C SER A 128 -3.49 10.45 -9.22
N ALA A 129 -3.28 10.48 -10.54
CA ALA A 129 -2.53 9.47 -11.26
C ALA A 129 -1.07 9.39 -10.79
N GLN A 130 -0.42 10.54 -10.63
CA GLN A 130 0.96 10.60 -10.14
C GLN A 130 1.08 10.08 -8.71
N LEU A 131 0.16 10.48 -7.82
CA LEU A 131 0.12 9.98 -6.45
C LEU A 131 -0.08 8.45 -6.39
N ALA A 132 -0.98 7.91 -7.21
CA ALA A 132 -1.19 6.47 -7.29
C ALA A 132 0.08 5.72 -7.75
N LEU A 133 0.77 6.25 -8.77
CA LEU A 133 2.03 5.68 -9.27
C LEU A 133 3.15 5.75 -8.21
N GLU A 134 3.29 6.89 -7.55
CA GLU A 134 4.30 7.10 -6.51
C GLU A 134 4.07 6.19 -5.30
N ARG A 135 2.82 6.07 -4.84
CA ARG A 135 2.43 5.14 -3.76
C ARG A 135 2.73 3.69 -4.13
N PHE A 136 2.37 3.27 -5.34
CA PHE A 136 2.63 1.91 -5.81
C PHE A 136 4.15 1.63 -5.88
N LEU A 137 4.92 2.55 -6.47
CA LEU A 137 6.38 2.42 -6.54
C LEU A 137 7.03 2.40 -5.16
N ALA A 138 6.56 3.22 -4.23
CA ALA A 138 7.05 3.24 -2.84
C ALA A 138 6.78 1.90 -2.15
N PHE A 139 5.56 1.37 -2.30
CA PHE A 139 5.17 0.07 -1.76
C PHE A 139 6.06 -1.07 -2.30
N GLU A 140 6.20 -1.18 -3.62
CA GLU A 140 7.01 -2.23 -4.26
C GLU A 140 8.50 -2.11 -3.91
N ARG A 141 9.06 -0.89 -3.96
CA ARG A 141 10.47 -0.66 -3.63
C ARG A 141 10.77 -0.99 -2.18
N ALA A 142 9.92 -0.55 -1.25
CA ALA A 142 10.10 -0.85 0.16
C ALA A 142 9.99 -2.36 0.43
N GLY A 143 9.01 -3.03 -0.20
CA GLY A 143 8.84 -4.48 -0.10
C GLY A 143 10.03 -5.27 -0.67
N LEU A 144 10.61 -4.83 -1.80
CA LEU A 144 11.80 -5.45 -2.38
C LEU A 144 13.04 -5.23 -1.50
N ILE A 145 13.28 -4.01 -1.02
CA ILE A 145 14.41 -3.70 -0.14
C ILE A 145 14.33 -4.55 1.12
N ALA A 146 13.17 -4.61 1.76
CA ALA A 146 12.98 -5.40 2.99
C ALA A 146 13.19 -6.90 2.78
N ARG A 147 12.84 -7.45 1.60
CA ARG A 147 13.10 -8.86 1.26
C ARG A 147 14.57 -9.13 0.93
N ILE A 148 15.17 -8.31 0.06
CA ILE A 148 16.56 -8.46 -0.41
C ILE A 148 17.55 -8.30 0.74
N PHE A 149 17.35 -7.28 1.58
CA PHE A 149 18.20 -6.96 2.72
C PHE A 149 17.62 -7.46 4.05
N SER A 150 16.83 -8.54 4.01
CA SER A 150 16.34 -9.18 5.23
C SER A 150 17.50 -9.74 6.05
N HIS A 151 17.33 -9.78 7.37
CA HIS A 151 18.36 -10.25 8.31
C HIS A 151 18.88 -11.64 7.94
N GLU A 152 17.97 -12.58 7.66
CA GLU A 152 18.29 -13.94 7.22
C GLU A 152 19.18 -13.96 5.97
N ARG A 153 18.88 -13.11 4.98
CA ARG A 153 19.66 -13.03 3.74
C ARG A 153 21.05 -12.46 3.98
N VAL A 154 21.16 -11.46 4.86
CA VAL A 154 22.46 -10.86 5.23
C VAL A 154 23.31 -11.86 5.99
N GLU A 155 22.76 -12.55 7.00
CA GLU A 155 23.49 -13.59 7.73
C GLU A 155 23.90 -14.75 6.83
N GLY A 156 23.02 -15.22 5.95
CA GLY A 156 23.35 -16.28 5.00
C GLY A 156 24.51 -15.90 4.06
N VAL A 157 24.62 -14.62 3.69
CA VAL A 157 25.76 -14.11 2.91
C VAL A 157 27.03 -14.06 3.77
N LEU A 158 26.95 -13.60 5.01
CA LEU A 158 28.08 -13.57 5.94
C LEU A 158 28.64 -14.98 6.18
N ASP A 159 27.77 -15.95 6.47
CA ASP A 159 28.13 -17.36 6.66
C ASP A 159 28.79 -17.97 5.42
N ALA A 160 28.33 -17.60 4.23
CA ALA A 160 28.93 -18.05 2.98
C ALA A 160 30.34 -17.48 2.78
N ILE A 161 30.54 -16.19 3.11
CA ILE A 161 31.84 -15.52 3.05
C ILE A 161 32.83 -16.17 4.03
N GLU A 162 32.40 -16.42 5.27
CA GLU A 162 33.25 -17.05 6.30
C GLU A 162 33.68 -18.47 5.90
N ARG A 163 32.75 -19.29 5.41
CA ARG A 163 33.06 -20.64 4.93
C ARG A 163 33.99 -20.62 3.71
N ALA A 164 33.78 -19.70 2.77
CA ALA A 164 34.66 -19.55 1.62
C ALA A 164 36.09 -19.15 2.03
N SER A 165 36.21 -18.23 2.99
CA SER A 165 37.50 -17.80 3.55
C SER A 165 38.23 -18.95 4.25
N ALA A 166 37.52 -19.72 5.09
CA ALA A 166 38.07 -20.89 5.76
C ALA A 166 38.55 -21.96 4.76
N SER A 167 37.75 -22.26 3.72
CA SER A 167 38.15 -23.18 2.66
C SER A 167 39.38 -22.70 1.88
N ALA A 168 39.50 -21.39 1.63
CA ALA A 168 40.65 -20.83 0.92
C ALA A 168 41.93 -20.92 1.77
N LYS A 169 41.83 -20.73 3.09
CA LYS A 169 42.96 -20.86 4.02
C LYS A 169 43.45 -22.31 4.13
N ALA A 170 42.54 -23.28 4.18
CA ALA A 170 42.87 -24.71 4.23
C ALA A 170 43.57 -25.23 2.96
N ARG A 171 43.39 -24.59 1.79
CA ARG A 171 44.12 -24.95 0.55
C ARG A 171 45.55 -24.41 0.49
N ARG A 172 45.91 -23.49 1.38
CA ARG A 172 47.25 -22.85 1.42
C ARG A 172 48.19 -23.49 2.45
N THR A 173 47.67 -24.36 3.29
CA THR A 173 48.40 -25.18 4.28
C THR A 173 48.52 -26.60 3.77
#